data_AF-A0A2N5LGT9-F1
#
_entry.id   AF-A0A2N5LGT9-F1
#
_cell.length_a   1.000
_cell.length_b   1.000
_cell.length_c   1.000
_cell.angle_alpha   90.00
_cell.angle_beta   90.00
_cell.angle_gamma   90.00
#
_symmetry.space_group_name_H-M   'P 1'
#
loop_
_entity.id
_entity.type
_entity.pdbx_description
1 polymer ?
#
loop_
_entity_poly.entity_id
_entity_poly.type
_entity_poly.pdbx_seq_one_letter_code
_entity_poly.pdbx_strand_id
1 'polypeptide(L)'
;MRQEYLRAAAEAYANITPMQADCYHYLNDGFNTIIQERLSATYTSQLATKAIRIRYIDKVVRTALAECQYPINETTGYAWNDIERSAFAGIAKQTWSDNKLSDHVNFMLNDMAQNANIVRVEIRLQLLGYSEAS
;
A
#
# COMPACT_ATOMS: atom_id res chain seq x y z
N MET A 1 0.19 -25.21 4.06
CA MET A 1 0.80 -25.61 5.35
C MET A 1 2.31 -25.45 5.41
N ARG A 2 3.18 -26.33 4.89
CA ARG A 2 4.66 -26.21 5.10
C ARG A 2 5.26 -24.87 4.62
N GLN A 3 4.82 -24.34 3.48
CA GLN A 3 5.28 -23.05 2.96
C GLN A 3 4.80 -21.84 3.78
N GLU A 4 3.60 -21.90 4.35
CA GLU A 4 3.07 -20.82 5.20
C GLU A 4 3.82 -20.75 6.53
N TYR A 5 4.15 -21.91 7.13
CA TYR A 5 5.00 -21.96 8.33
C TYR A 5 6.41 -21.44 8.07
N LEU A 6 7.00 -21.76 6.91
CA LEU A 6 8.32 -21.24 6.53
C LEU A 6 8.30 -19.73 6.26
N ARG A 7 7.20 -19.21 5.67
CA ARG A 7 7.01 -17.78 5.45
C ARG A 7 6.80 -17.03 6.77
N ALA A 8 5.97 -17.53 7.67
CA ALA A 8 5.76 -16.94 8.99
C ALA A 8 7.05 -16.95 9.83
N ALA A 9 7.85 -18.02 9.74
CA ALA A 9 9.17 -18.06 10.36
C ALA A 9 10.11 -17.03 9.73
N ALA A 10 10.20 -16.95 8.40
CA ALA A 10 11.00 -15.95 7.69
C ALA A 10 10.60 -14.51 8.05
N GLU A 11 9.31 -14.22 8.17
CA GLU A 11 8.78 -12.92 8.62
C GLU A 11 9.20 -12.59 10.06
N ALA A 12 9.25 -13.58 10.96
CA ALA A 12 9.68 -13.39 12.34
C ALA A 12 11.19 -13.15 12.49
N TYR A 13 12.01 -13.62 11.55
CA TYR A 13 13.47 -13.42 11.54
C TYR A 13 13.91 -12.23 10.69
N ALA A 14 13.08 -11.79 9.75
CA ALA A 14 13.33 -10.58 8.99
C ALA A 14 13.05 -9.35 9.85
N ASN A 15 13.97 -8.38 9.84
CA ASN A 15 13.86 -7.13 10.62
C ASN A 15 12.85 -6.15 9.96
N ILE A 16 11.61 -6.62 9.78
CA ILE A 16 10.54 -5.94 9.07
C ILE A 16 9.83 -4.97 10.02
N THR A 17 9.68 -3.72 9.59
CA THR A 17 8.93 -2.72 10.35
C THR A 17 7.42 -3.01 10.32
N PRO A 18 6.64 -2.54 11.32
CA PRO A 18 5.18 -2.72 11.31
C PRO A 18 4.51 -2.19 10.03
N MET A 19 4.99 -1.06 9.50
CA MET A 19 4.47 -0.48 8.25
C MET A 19 4.72 -1.38 7.04
N GLN A 20 5.91 -1.97 6.95
CA GLN A 20 6.26 -2.89 5.88
C GLN A 20 5.41 -4.16 5.93
N ALA A 21 5.25 -4.73 7.12
CA ALA A 21 4.37 -5.89 7.33
C ALA A 21 2.93 -5.55 6.93
N ASP A 22 2.38 -4.42 7.39
CA ASP A 22 1.02 -4.00 7.06
C ASP A 22 0.82 -3.81 5.55
N CYS A 23 1.76 -3.16 4.85
CA CYS A 23 1.70 -3.02 3.39
C CYS A 23 1.72 -4.37 2.68
N TYR A 24 2.60 -5.27 3.12
CA TYR A 24 2.74 -6.60 2.56
C TYR A 24 1.48 -7.44 2.75
N HIS A 25 0.98 -7.55 3.97
CA HIS A 25 -0.22 -8.33 4.27
C HIS A 25 -1.46 -7.72 3.62
N TYR A 26 -1.59 -6.39 3.59
CA TYR A 26 -2.74 -5.75 2.92
C TYR A 26 -2.82 -6.11 1.43
N LEU A 27 -1.68 -6.13 0.74
CA LEU A 27 -1.61 -6.43 -0.69
C LEU A 27 -1.62 -7.93 -1.05
N ASN A 28 -1.37 -8.83 -0.08
CA ASN A 28 -1.21 -10.27 -0.36
C ASN A 28 -2.23 -11.16 0.36
N ASP A 29 -2.84 -10.69 1.45
CA ASP A 29 -3.65 -11.52 2.35
C ASP A 29 -5.13 -11.09 2.37
N GLY A 30 -5.62 -10.54 1.25
CA GLY A 30 -7.04 -10.31 1.03
C GLY A 30 -7.64 -9.05 1.67
N PHE A 31 -6.86 -7.97 1.80
CA PHE A 31 -7.34 -6.63 2.22
C PHE A 31 -8.03 -6.61 3.59
N ASN A 32 -7.38 -7.16 4.61
CA ASN A 32 -7.87 -7.21 5.99
C ASN A 32 -8.21 -5.81 6.55
N THR A 33 -9.40 -5.67 7.16
CA THR A 33 -9.92 -4.39 7.67
C THR A 33 -9.09 -3.77 8.79
N ILE A 34 -8.52 -4.59 9.69
CA ILE A 34 -7.66 -4.10 10.78
C ILE A 34 -6.37 -3.50 10.20
N ILE A 35 -5.80 -4.16 9.19
CA ILE A 35 -4.61 -3.66 8.49
C ILE A 35 -4.96 -2.36 7.73
N GLN A 36 -6.12 -2.32 7.09
CA GLN A 36 -6.63 -1.13 6.41
C GLN A 36 -6.73 0.07 7.37
N GLU A 37 -7.25 -0.12 8.59
CA GLU A 37 -7.34 0.94 9.60
C GLU A 37 -5.97 1.45 10.03
N ARG A 38 -5.00 0.55 10.27
CA ARG A 38 -3.62 0.93 10.63
C ARG A 38 -2.92 1.69 9.51
N LEU A 39 -3.04 1.21 8.27
CA LEU A 39 -2.50 1.90 7.10
C LEU A 39 -3.16 3.26 6.91
N SER A 40 -4.48 3.35 7.11
CA SER A 40 -5.21 4.61 7.03
C SER A 40 -4.71 5.63 8.06
N ALA A 41 -4.50 5.22 9.31
CA ALA A 41 -3.96 6.08 10.35
C ALA A 41 -2.52 6.55 10.02
N THR A 42 -1.67 5.63 9.56
CA THR A 42 -0.29 5.92 9.17
C THR A 42 -0.24 6.92 8.02
N TYR A 43 -0.94 6.66 6.92
CA TYR A 43 -0.94 7.55 5.76
C TYR A 43 -1.65 8.88 6.01
N THR A 44 -2.69 8.90 6.85
CA THR A 44 -3.29 10.17 7.30
C THR A 44 -2.24 11.05 7.98
N SER A 45 -1.43 10.47 8.87
CA SER A 45 -0.38 11.17 9.59
C SER A 45 0.75 11.63 8.65
N GLN A 46 1.15 10.79 7.70
CA GLN A 46 2.15 11.16 6.68
C GLN A 46 1.65 12.30 5.78
N LEU A 47 0.41 12.21 5.28
CA LEU A 47 -0.18 13.25 4.43
C LEU A 47 -0.41 14.56 5.18
N ALA A 48 -0.67 14.53 6.48
CA ALA A 48 -0.79 15.74 7.30
C ALA A 48 0.50 16.59 7.32
N THR A 49 1.65 15.99 7.01
CA THR A 49 2.95 16.71 6.90
C THR A 49 3.25 17.19 5.47
N LYS A 50 2.40 16.88 4.49
CA LYS A 50 2.55 17.28 3.08
C LYS A 50 1.67 18.49 2.75
N ALA A 51 1.91 19.08 1.57
CA ALA A 51 1.17 20.24 1.05
C ALA A 51 -0.24 19.89 0.50
N ILE A 52 -0.99 19.03 1.19
CA ILE A 52 -2.38 18.68 0.88
C ILE A 52 -3.33 19.40 1.85
N ARG A 53 -4.48 19.85 1.36
CA ARG A 53 -5.51 20.41 2.25
C ARG A 53 -6.08 19.30 3.13
N ILE A 54 -6.10 19.53 4.45
CA ILE A 54 -6.57 18.56 5.47
C ILE A 54 -7.90 17.91 5.10
N ARG A 55 -8.86 18.70 4.59
CA ARG A 55 -10.19 18.22 4.18
C ARG A 55 -10.20 17.14 3.09
N TYR A 56 -9.09 16.93 2.38
CA TYR A 56 -8.97 15.92 1.33
C TYR A 56 -8.18 14.69 1.77
N ILE A 57 -7.51 14.71 2.94
CA ILE A 57 -6.61 13.63 3.37
C ILE A 57 -7.37 12.30 3.46
N ASP A 58 -8.47 12.24 4.22
CA ASP A 58 -9.27 11.02 4.39
C ASP A 58 -9.75 10.46 3.02
N LYS A 59 -10.21 11.34 2.14
CA LYS A 59 -10.67 10.97 0.79
C LYS A 59 -9.54 10.38 -0.06
N VAL A 60 -8.36 11.01 -0.04
CA VAL A 60 -7.17 10.52 -0.76
C VAL A 60 -6.72 9.17 -0.21
N VAL A 61 -6.66 9.03 1.12
CA VAL A 61 -6.23 7.78 1.78
C VAL A 61 -7.17 6.64 1.42
N ARG A 62 -8.49 6.85 1.55
CA ARG A 62 -9.50 5.84 1.16
C ARG A 62 -9.41 5.48 -0.31
N THR A 63 -9.18 6.46 -1.19
CA THR A 63 -9.06 6.23 -2.63
C THR A 63 -7.87 5.33 -2.93
N ALA A 64 -6.69 5.62 -2.37
CA ALA A 64 -5.50 4.80 -2.56
C ALA A 64 -5.67 3.37 -2.01
N LEU A 65 -6.20 3.21 -0.80
CA LEU A 65 -6.42 1.90 -0.19
C LEU A 65 -7.46 1.06 -0.95
N ALA A 66 -8.48 1.70 -1.53
CA ALA A 66 -9.45 1.03 -2.39
C ALA A 66 -8.84 0.66 -3.75
N GLU A 67 -8.03 1.53 -4.35
CA GLU A 67 -7.40 1.28 -5.65
C GLU A 67 -6.46 0.06 -5.62
N CYS A 68 -5.79 -0.20 -4.50
CA CYS A 68 -4.98 -1.41 -4.29
C CYS A 68 -5.75 -2.72 -4.52
N GLN A 69 -7.09 -2.69 -4.47
CA GLN A 69 -7.96 -3.87 -4.61
C GLN A 69 -8.27 -4.20 -6.07
N TYR A 70 -7.86 -3.36 -7.01
CA TYR A 70 -8.15 -3.48 -8.42
C TYR A 70 -6.90 -3.89 -9.22
N PRO A 71 -7.07 -4.61 -10.33
CA PRO A 71 -5.95 -5.00 -11.17
C PRO A 71 -5.26 -3.77 -11.77
N ILE A 72 -3.93 -3.77 -11.74
CA ILE A 72 -3.11 -2.68 -12.28
C ILE A 72 -3.16 -2.70 -13.81
N ASN A 73 -3.31 -1.53 -14.42
CA ASN A 73 -3.09 -1.37 -15.85
C ASN A 73 -1.58 -1.32 -16.14
N GLU A 74 -1.08 -2.26 -16.93
CA GLU A 74 0.36 -2.37 -17.26
C GLU A 74 0.93 -1.15 -17.98
N THR A 75 0.09 -0.38 -18.68
CA THR A 75 0.51 0.83 -19.41
C THR A 75 0.71 2.02 -18.48
N THR A 76 -0.18 2.21 -17.50
CA THR A 76 -0.15 3.37 -16.60
C THR A 76 0.53 3.08 -15.27
N GLY A 77 0.66 1.81 -14.90
CA GLY A 77 1.16 1.39 -13.58
C GLY A 77 0.15 1.57 -12.45
N TYR A 78 -1.09 1.96 -12.75
CA TYR A 78 -2.15 2.23 -11.77
C TYR A 78 -3.45 1.56 -12.18
N ALA A 79 -4.31 1.20 -11.23
CA ALA A 79 -5.59 0.58 -11.53
C ALA A 79 -6.61 1.62 -12.01
N TRP A 80 -6.54 2.84 -11.49
CA TRP A 80 -7.47 3.92 -11.82
C TRP A 80 -6.79 5.15 -12.42
N ASN A 81 -7.50 5.81 -13.32
CA ASN A 81 -7.15 7.14 -13.82
C ASN A 81 -7.74 8.25 -12.92
N ASP A 82 -7.38 9.50 -13.20
CA ASP A 82 -7.83 10.67 -12.43
C ASP A 82 -9.35 10.83 -12.37
N ILE A 83 -10.07 10.46 -13.44
CA ILE A 83 -11.53 10.56 -13.48
C ILE A 83 -12.13 9.56 -12.51
N GLU A 84 -11.68 8.30 -12.57
CA GLU A 84 -12.14 7.22 -11.69
C GLU A 84 -11.84 7.53 -10.22
N ARG A 85 -10.63 8.00 -9.91
CA ARG A 85 -10.24 8.42 -8.56
C ARG A 85 -11.10 9.57 -8.04
N SER A 86 -11.33 10.59 -8.87
CA SER A 86 -12.16 11.74 -8.49
C SER A 86 -13.62 11.34 -8.23
N ALA A 87 -14.15 10.44 -9.06
CA ALA A 87 -15.49 9.89 -8.92
C ALA A 87 -15.63 9.06 -7.64
N PHE A 88 -14.68 8.16 -7.38
CA PHE A 88 -14.64 7.36 -6.16
C PHE A 88 -14.57 8.22 -4.90
N ALA A 89 -13.71 9.25 -4.91
CA ALA A 89 -13.56 10.17 -3.79
C ALA A 89 -14.77 11.11 -3.59
N GLY A 90 -15.70 11.17 -4.54
CA GLY A 90 -16.77 12.16 -4.56
C GLY A 90 -16.22 13.59 -4.53
N ILE A 91 -15.19 13.86 -5.33
CA ILE A 91 -14.58 15.18 -5.51
C ILE A 91 -14.74 15.55 -6.99
N ALA A 92 -15.22 16.77 -7.27
CA ALA A 92 -15.34 17.24 -8.64
C ALA A 92 -13.98 17.14 -9.38
N LYS A 93 -13.98 16.63 -10.62
CA LYS A 93 -12.76 16.42 -11.42
C LYS A 93 -11.86 17.66 -11.48
N GLN A 94 -12.44 18.84 -11.66
CA GLN A 94 -11.67 20.09 -11.67
C GLN A 94 -10.96 20.32 -10.34
N THR A 95 -11.67 20.16 -9.22
CA THR A 95 -11.09 20.28 -7.88
C THR A 95 -10.01 19.23 -7.62
N TRP A 96 -10.20 18.00 -8.10
CA TRP A 96 -9.19 16.93 -8.00
C TRP A 96 -7.90 17.33 -8.72
N SER A 97 -8.02 17.78 -9.95
CA SER A 97 -6.91 18.22 -10.80
C SER A 97 -6.20 19.45 -10.23
N ASP A 98 -6.94 20.49 -9.83
CA ASP A 98 -6.38 21.75 -9.30
C ASP A 98 -5.56 21.54 -8.02
N ASN A 99 -5.95 20.54 -7.21
CA ASN A 99 -5.26 20.20 -5.98
C ASN A 99 -4.26 19.05 -6.15
N LYS A 100 -4.05 18.57 -7.38
CA LYS A 100 -3.10 17.49 -7.73
C LYS A 100 -3.27 16.26 -6.83
N LEU A 101 -4.51 15.87 -6.54
CA LEU A 101 -4.78 14.84 -5.53
C LEU A 101 -4.28 13.45 -5.96
N SER A 102 -4.20 13.19 -7.27
CA SER A 102 -3.58 11.96 -7.80
C SER A 102 -2.12 11.81 -7.43
N ASP A 103 -1.36 12.90 -7.24
CA ASP A 103 0.06 12.81 -6.84
C ASP A 103 0.18 12.19 -5.43
N HIS A 104 -0.76 12.49 -4.55
CA HIS A 104 -0.81 11.93 -3.20
C HIS A 104 -1.28 10.48 -3.19
N VAL A 105 -2.24 10.12 -4.06
CA VAL A 105 -2.63 8.72 -4.28
C VAL A 105 -1.44 7.91 -4.81
N ASN A 106 -0.77 8.41 -5.86
CA ASN A 106 0.41 7.77 -6.45
C ASN A 106 1.53 7.58 -5.42
N PHE A 107 1.78 8.60 -4.58
CA PHE A 107 2.74 8.50 -3.48
C PHE A 107 2.44 7.29 -2.59
N MET A 108 1.18 7.14 -2.15
CA MET A 108 0.79 6.01 -1.29
C MET A 108 0.92 4.67 -2.02
N LEU A 109 0.40 4.56 -3.24
CA LEU A 109 0.46 3.30 -3.99
C LEU A 109 1.90 2.83 -4.23
N ASN A 110 2.79 3.76 -4.59
CA ASN A 110 4.20 3.46 -4.80
C ASN A 110 4.92 3.09 -3.49
N ASP A 111 4.64 3.82 -2.41
CA ASP A 111 5.22 3.52 -1.09
C ASP A 111 4.75 2.15 -0.57
N MET A 112 3.46 1.81 -0.71
CA MET A 112 2.93 0.49 -0.34
C MET A 112 3.58 -0.63 -1.15
N ALA A 113 3.69 -0.45 -2.47
CA ALA A 113 4.31 -1.43 -3.36
C ALA A 113 5.79 -1.64 -3.01
N GLN A 114 6.53 -0.56 -2.73
CA GLN A 114 7.93 -0.63 -2.33
C GLN A 114 8.10 -1.35 -1.00
N ASN A 115 7.31 -1.00 0.02
CA ASN A 115 7.34 -1.65 1.33
C ASN A 115 7.01 -3.14 1.24
N ALA A 116 5.97 -3.51 0.49
CA ALA A 116 5.63 -4.91 0.25
C ALA A 116 6.73 -5.66 -0.50
N ASN A 117 7.41 -5.01 -1.46
CA ASN A 117 8.53 -5.61 -2.18
C ASN A 117 9.74 -5.85 -1.27
N ILE A 118 10.05 -4.94 -0.34
CA ILE A 118 11.10 -5.14 0.66
C ILE A 118 10.82 -6.41 1.46
N VAL A 119 9.59 -6.57 1.96
CA VAL A 119 9.19 -7.79 2.70
C VAL A 119 9.32 -9.05 1.84
N ARG A 120 8.88 -9.01 0.58
CA ARG A 120 9.04 -10.14 -0.35
C ARG A 120 10.50 -10.54 -0.53
N VAL A 121 11.39 -9.55 -0.67
CA VAL A 121 12.84 -9.79 -0.82
C VAL A 121 13.42 -10.38 0.46
N GLU A 122 13.11 -9.81 1.63
CA GLU A 122 13.58 -10.31 2.93
C GLU A 122 13.12 -11.75 3.19
N ILE A 123 11.83 -12.05 2.96
CA ILE A 123 11.30 -13.42 3.08
C ILE A 123 12.06 -14.37 2.14
N ARG A 124 12.30 -13.96 0.89
CA ARG A 124 13.03 -14.78 -0.07
C ARG A 124 14.47 -15.04 0.38
N LEU A 125 15.16 -14.04 0.91
CA LEU A 125 16.53 -14.17 1.41
C LEU A 125 16.60 -15.17 2.57
N GLN A 126 15.66 -15.09 3.51
CA GLN A 126 15.58 -16.06 4.61
C GLN A 126 15.34 -17.48 4.08
N LEU A 127 14.38 -17.66 3.18
CA LEU A 127 14.08 -18.99 2.60
C LEU A 127 15.28 -19.60 1.86
N LEU A 128 16.07 -18.78 1.16
CA LEU A 128 17.31 -19.23 0.50
C LEU A 128 18.39 -19.61 1.53
N GLY A 129 18.60 -18.79 2.57
CA GLY A 129 19.53 -19.09 3.65
C GLY A 129 19.17 -20.37 4.42
N TYR A 130 17.88 -20.67 4.58
CA TYR A 130 17.42 -21.95 5.13
C TYR A 130 17.69 -23.15 4.22
N SER A 131 17.77 -22.96 2.90
CA SER A 131 18.02 -24.05 1.93
C SER A 131 19.50 -24.43 1.79
N GLU A 132 20.43 -23.53 2.12
CA GLU A 132 21.87 -23.83 2.13
C GLU A 132 22.34 -24.45 3.45
N ALA A 133 21.56 -24.31 4.53
CA ALA A 133 21.86 -24.85 5.85
C ALA A 133 21.29 -26.25 6.11
N SER A 134 20.68 -26.90 5.10
CA SER A 134 20.05 -28.22 5.15
C SER A 134 20.75 -29.23 4.25
#